data_AF-A0A7X7B8Q1-F1
#
_entry.id   AF-A0A7X7B8Q1-F1
#
_cell.length_a   1.000
_cell.length_b   1.000
_cell.length_c   1.000
_cell.angle_alpha   90.00
_cell.angle_beta   90.00
_cell.angle_gamma   90.00
#
_symmetry.space_group_name_H-M   'P 1'
#
loop_
_entity.id
_entity.type
_entity.pdbx_description
1 polymer ?
#
loop_
_entity_poly.entity_id
_entity_poly.type
_entity_poly.pdbx_seq_one_letter_code
_entity_poly.pdbx_strand_id
1 'polypeptide(L)'
;MIKDRSTVPLSRENRPPVSVPIEQQVWRWSMGKKLAVIGAGPGGLFAAKEAATLGLSVTVFEKGKIGENIACAEGFVDLLKLLPQPVAGICFPVDRLLITVKDQFDVDCTRLNLWMLDRRIWQQALAREAMARGCEVLEQHPITPDRLHELKKEYDWVIDASGARAVSAAAFRLSNLRKAVAAQYTLEGDFSNLAGKLKIVVLDAPCSGYGWVFPKSGTQANVGLGWFGKKKEALRIKGELETFLRKEGLDRYRVVRRSAGLIPIRPREKTVVDNVILIGDAAGFGSPLHGGGIDTACISGILAAKAAFADDPNWYEQSVHKLIGLRLKLEQKVLDLWEASDFEALNRYAASALAEDGTQSSWRKMLVPEAVVLRSILSGLIRGDWEKGIILDDLPVVAKVVLKAALAGRSKLMKSFEHGGIMNNRAPHDTNSLDRRSRKKRT
;
A
#
# COMPACT_ATOMS: atom_id res chain seq x y z
N MET A 1 -73.13 59.05 -13.31
CA MET A 1 -73.41 57.62 -13.05
C MET A 1 -72.35 57.09 -12.09
N ILE A 2 -72.80 56.60 -10.92
CA ILE A 2 -72.35 55.39 -10.18
C ILE A 2 -70.85 55.23 -9.77
N LYS A 3 -70.65 55.11 -8.42
CA LYS A 3 -69.82 54.21 -7.55
C LYS A 3 -68.71 53.34 -8.22
N ASP A 4 -67.64 52.86 -7.58
CA ASP A 4 -67.38 52.41 -6.21
C ASP A 4 -65.89 52.00 -6.05
N ARG A 5 -65.46 51.86 -4.78
CA ARG A 5 -64.54 50.85 -4.17
C ARG A 5 -63.02 50.75 -4.46
N SER A 6 -62.27 51.06 -3.38
CA SER A 6 -61.30 50.20 -2.63
C SER A 6 -60.19 49.42 -3.36
N THR A 7 -58.94 49.56 -2.89
CA THR A 7 -58.20 48.52 -2.13
C THR A 7 -56.76 48.96 -1.79
N VAL A 8 -56.39 48.77 -0.52
CA VAL A 8 -54.99 48.74 -0.03
C VAL A 8 -54.39 47.38 -0.35
N PRO A 9 -53.07 47.27 -0.59
CA PRO A 9 -52.34 46.08 -0.17
C PRO A 9 -51.09 46.39 0.68
N LEU A 10 -51.21 45.99 1.95
CA LEU A 10 -50.31 45.13 2.73
C LEU A 10 -48.81 45.06 2.38
N SER A 11 -48.04 45.27 3.45
CA SER A 11 -46.66 44.85 3.70
C SER A 11 -46.28 43.48 3.16
N ARG A 12 -45.06 43.39 2.59
CA ARG A 12 -44.24 42.17 2.52
C ARG A 12 -42.82 42.54 2.95
N GLU A 13 -42.47 42.29 4.21
CA GLU A 13 -41.85 41.05 4.69
C GLU A 13 -40.45 40.81 4.13
N ASN A 14 -39.47 40.95 5.04
CA ASN A 14 -38.37 40.01 5.27
C ASN A 14 -38.14 39.00 4.14
N ARG A 15 -37.30 39.34 3.16
CA ARG A 15 -36.57 38.31 2.43
C ARG A 15 -35.40 37.86 3.30
N PRO A 16 -35.27 36.56 3.64
CA PRO A 16 -34.04 36.06 4.23
C PRO A 16 -32.89 36.31 3.24
N PRO A 17 -31.67 36.60 3.72
CA PRO A 17 -30.54 36.78 2.83
C PRO A 17 -30.33 35.50 2.02
N VAL A 18 -30.05 35.73 0.73
CA VAL A 18 -29.73 34.72 -0.29
C VAL A 18 -28.79 33.68 0.31
N SER A 19 -29.23 32.41 0.27
CA SER A 19 -28.49 31.26 0.78
C SER A 19 -27.07 31.23 0.21
N VAL A 20 -26.10 31.38 1.09
CA VAL A 20 -24.69 31.10 0.82
C VAL A 20 -24.58 29.63 0.35
N PRO A 21 -23.80 29.31 -0.70
CA PRO A 21 -23.62 27.92 -1.13
C PRO A 21 -23.18 27.06 0.06
N ILE A 22 -23.75 25.85 0.19
CA ILE A 22 -23.49 24.92 1.31
C ILE A 22 -21.97 24.73 1.53
N GLU A 23 -21.19 24.72 0.45
CA GLU A 23 -19.73 24.72 0.52
C GLU A 23 -19.21 25.88 1.37
N GLN A 24 -19.49 27.14 1.06
CA GLN A 24 -18.98 28.29 1.85
C GLN A 24 -19.50 28.35 3.30
N GLN A 25 -20.63 27.71 3.62
CA GLN A 25 -21.11 27.58 5.00
C GLN A 25 -20.31 26.57 5.82
N VAL A 26 -19.91 25.44 5.22
CA VAL A 26 -19.06 24.43 5.87
C VAL A 26 -17.71 25.03 6.29
N TRP A 27 -17.10 25.87 5.45
CA TRP A 27 -15.79 26.50 5.73
C TRP A 27 -15.79 27.45 6.94
N ARG A 28 -16.91 28.14 7.23
CA ARG A 28 -16.96 29.07 8.40
C ARG A 28 -17.16 28.36 9.74
N TRP A 29 -17.72 27.15 9.75
CA TRP A 29 -18.02 26.41 10.98
C TRP A 29 -16.92 25.41 11.38
N SER A 30 -16.03 25.08 10.46
CA SER A 30 -14.94 24.12 10.67
C SER A 30 -13.59 24.77 11.02
N MET A 31 -13.45 26.10 10.87
CA MET A 31 -12.29 26.83 11.38
C MET A 31 -12.22 26.74 12.90
N GLY A 32 -11.10 26.24 13.42
CA GLY A 32 -10.85 26.12 14.86
C GLY A 32 -11.26 24.78 15.49
N LYS A 33 -11.73 23.79 14.72
CA LYS A 33 -11.87 22.41 15.21
C LYS A 33 -10.53 21.89 15.70
N LYS A 34 -10.56 21.15 16.81
CA LYS A 34 -9.38 20.52 17.41
C LYS A 34 -9.20 19.12 16.86
N LEU A 35 -8.04 18.86 16.29
CA LEU A 35 -7.62 17.54 15.81
C LEU A 35 -6.39 17.05 16.56
N ALA A 36 -6.50 15.87 17.17
CA ALA A 36 -5.34 15.15 17.68
C ALA A 36 -4.82 14.16 16.64
N VAL A 37 -3.50 14.09 16.45
CA VAL A 37 -2.85 13.07 15.63
C VAL A 37 -1.90 12.25 16.50
N ILE A 38 -2.14 10.95 16.62
CA ILE A 38 -1.32 10.06 17.44
C ILE A 38 -0.27 9.40 16.54
N GLY A 39 0.99 9.82 16.65
CA GLY A 39 2.14 9.32 15.92
C GLY A 39 2.62 10.28 14.84
N ALA A 40 3.88 10.69 14.91
CA ALA A 40 4.51 11.60 13.94
C ALA A 40 5.32 10.82 12.88
N GLY A 41 4.79 9.68 12.44
CA GLY A 41 5.26 8.99 11.22
C GLY A 41 4.81 9.72 9.95
N PRO A 42 5.21 9.24 8.75
CA PRO A 42 4.82 9.90 7.49
C PRO A 42 3.32 10.14 7.35
N GLY A 43 2.48 9.12 7.63
CA GLY A 43 1.02 9.28 7.56
C GLY A 43 0.46 10.33 8.51
N GLY A 44 0.90 10.34 9.77
CA GLY A 44 0.46 11.32 10.76
C GLY A 44 0.91 12.74 10.43
N LEU A 45 2.14 12.91 9.94
CA LEU A 45 2.65 14.22 9.53
C LEU A 45 1.95 14.74 8.26
N PHE A 46 1.62 13.88 7.30
CA PHE A 46 0.79 14.26 6.16
C PHE A 46 -0.63 14.64 6.58
N ALA A 47 -1.24 13.88 7.50
CA ALA A 47 -2.54 14.24 8.07
C ALA A 47 -2.50 15.60 8.76
N ALA A 48 -1.49 15.85 9.60
CA ALA A 48 -1.33 17.10 10.33
C ALA A 48 -1.15 18.30 9.39
N LYS A 49 -0.27 18.18 8.39
CA LYS A 49 -0.03 19.24 7.39
C LYS A 49 -1.29 19.58 6.60
N GLU A 50 -2.03 18.56 6.16
CA GLU A 50 -3.27 18.75 5.40
C GLU A 50 -4.34 19.41 6.29
N ALA A 51 -4.54 18.91 7.50
CA ALA A 51 -5.54 19.44 8.44
C ALA A 51 -5.25 20.90 8.84
N ALA A 52 -3.99 21.24 9.10
CA ALA A 52 -3.61 22.63 9.38
C ALA A 52 -3.83 23.55 8.17
N THR A 53 -3.57 23.05 6.95
CA THR A 53 -3.85 23.79 5.71
C THR A 53 -5.34 24.06 5.53
N LEU A 54 -6.19 23.14 5.98
CA LEU A 54 -7.65 23.29 5.99
C LEU A 54 -8.18 24.18 7.13
N GLY A 55 -7.33 24.61 8.07
CA GLY A 55 -7.70 25.52 9.16
C GLY A 55 -8.11 24.84 10.48
N LEU A 56 -7.77 23.56 10.68
CA LEU A 56 -7.92 22.91 11.98
C LEU A 56 -6.79 23.28 12.94
N SER A 57 -7.09 23.32 14.24
CA SER A 57 -6.10 23.39 15.31
C SER A 57 -5.57 21.98 15.57
N VAL A 58 -4.32 21.72 15.18
CA VAL A 58 -3.75 20.36 15.19
C VAL A 58 -2.69 20.20 16.27
N THR A 59 -2.84 19.17 17.10
CA THR A 59 -1.78 18.71 18.02
C THR A 59 -1.35 17.29 17.62
N VAL A 60 -0.04 17.10 17.41
CA VAL A 60 0.58 15.81 17.06
C VAL A 60 1.33 15.27 18.26
N PHE A 61 1.02 14.03 18.66
CA PHE A 61 1.67 13.35 19.78
C PHE A 61 2.59 12.25 19.28
N GLU A 62 3.89 12.35 19.54
CA GLU A 62 4.88 11.32 19.20
C GLU A 62 5.49 10.72 20.46
N LYS A 63 5.49 9.39 20.55
CA LYS A 63 6.00 8.67 21.73
C LYS A 63 7.51 8.83 21.95
N GLY A 64 8.27 9.04 20.88
CA GLY A 64 9.72 9.18 20.93
C GLY A 64 10.20 10.51 20.35
N LYS A 65 11.42 10.51 19.82
CA LYS A 65 11.90 11.57 18.95
C LYS A 65 11.63 11.22 17.49
N ILE A 66 11.19 12.20 16.73
CA ILE A 66 10.89 12.14 15.31
C ILE A 66 12.16 11.81 14.54
N GLY A 67 12.04 10.81 13.67
CA GLY A 67 13.17 10.26 12.92
C GLY A 67 14.00 9.22 13.68
N GLU A 68 13.66 8.86 14.91
CA GLU A 68 14.28 7.75 15.64
C GLU A 68 13.44 6.46 15.56
N ASN A 69 14.05 5.34 15.98
CA ASN A 69 13.39 4.03 16.04
C ASN A 69 12.71 3.56 14.73
N ILE A 70 13.22 4.05 13.59
CA ILE A 70 12.78 3.64 12.26
C ILE A 70 13.11 2.16 12.04
N ALA A 71 12.08 1.36 11.78
CA ALA A 71 12.17 -0.01 11.30
C ALA A 71 11.56 -0.03 9.90
N CYS A 72 12.40 0.21 8.88
CA CYS A 72 11.98 0.33 7.49
C CYS A 72 13.18 0.11 6.59
N ALA A 73 12.94 -0.45 5.40
CA ALA A 73 13.95 -0.56 4.35
C ALA A 73 14.24 0.79 3.68
N GLU A 74 13.35 1.78 3.86
CA GLU A 74 13.45 3.16 3.37
C GLU A 74 13.30 3.36 1.85
N GLY A 75 12.93 2.30 1.12
CA GLY A 75 12.36 2.44 -0.22
C GLY A 75 10.94 3.03 -0.15
N PHE A 76 10.73 4.18 -0.79
CA PHE A 76 9.45 4.86 -0.87
C PHE A 76 8.91 4.81 -2.29
N VAL A 77 7.81 4.08 -2.48
CA VAL A 77 7.04 4.04 -3.72
C VAL A 77 5.73 4.80 -3.54
N ASP A 78 5.37 5.65 -4.50
CA ASP A 78 4.03 6.21 -4.65
C ASP A 78 3.40 5.68 -5.94
N LEU A 79 2.74 4.52 -5.82
CA LEU A 79 2.18 3.80 -6.96
C LEU A 79 1.04 4.58 -7.63
N LEU A 80 0.30 5.40 -6.87
CA LEU A 80 -0.85 6.15 -7.38
C LEU A 80 -0.46 7.55 -7.88
N LYS A 81 0.79 7.98 -7.73
CA LYS A 81 1.25 9.32 -8.15
C LYS A 81 0.42 10.46 -7.57
N LEU A 82 -0.07 10.27 -6.34
CA LEU A 82 -0.91 11.24 -5.63
C LEU A 82 -0.11 12.14 -4.71
N LEU A 83 1.12 11.74 -4.36
CA LEU A 83 1.93 12.41 -3.38
C LEU A 83 2.97 13.31 -4.07
N PRO A 84 3.32 14.45 -3.45
CA PRO A 84 4.44 15.24 -3.92
C PRO A 84 5.73 14.43 -3.77
N GLN A 85 6.69 14.68 -4.67
CA GLN A 85 8.04 14.15 -4.51
C GLN A 85 8.63 14.59 -3.15
N PRO A 86 9.35 13.71 -2.44
CA PRO A 86 10.07 14.10 -1.24
C PRO A 86 11.05 15.25 -1.51
N VAL A 87 11.00 16.29 -0.70
CA VAL A 87 11.91 17.46 -0.83
C VAL A 87 13.16 17.35 0.04
N ALA A 88 13.23 16.32 0.89
CA ALA A 88 14.33 16.09 1.81
C ALA A 88 14.56 14.58 2.01
N GLY A 89 15.79 14.21 2.36
CA GLY A 89 16.15 12.83 2.67
C GLY A 89 16.11 11.89 1.45
N ILE A 90 16.13 12.39 0.22
CA ILE A 90 16.34 11.53 -0.95
C ILE A 90 17.81 11.13 -0.99
N CYS A 91 18.09 9.82 -0.95
CA CYS A 91 19.41 9.30 -1.29
C CYS A 91 19.60 9.29 -2.80
N PHE A 92 18.64 8.69 -3.53
CA PHE A 92 18.58 8.69 -5.00
C PHE A 92 17.19 8.27 -5.49
N PRO A 93 16.75 8.71 -6.69
CA PRO A 93 15.66 8.07 -7.42
C PRO A 93 16.05 6.66 -7.85
N VAL A 94 15.12 5.71 -7.82
CA VAL A 94 15.40 4.31 -8.16
C VAL A 94 14.93 4.03 -9.58
N ASP A 95 15.88 3.94 -10.50
CA ASP A 95 15.58 3.71 -11.91
C ASP A 95 15.52 2.22 -12.26
N ARG A 96 16.15 1.35 -11.46
CA ARG A 96 16.20 -0.09 -11.72
C ARG A 96 15.95 -0.92 -10.46
N LEU A 97 15.14 -1.97 -10.63
CA LEU A 97 14.85 -2.96 -9.60
C LEU A 97 15.30 -4.33 -10.08
N LEU A 98 16.31 -4.91 -9.41
CA LEU A 98 16.77 -6.27 -9.67
C LEU A 98 15.89 -7.23 -8.88
N ILE A 99 15.09 -8.03 -9.59
CA ILE A 99 14.22 -9.05 -8.97
C ILE A 99 14.80 -10.42 -9.30
N THR A 100 15.31 -11.11 -8.29
CA THR A 100 15.80 -12.48 -8.41
C THR A 100 14.71 -13.43 -7.91
N VAL A 101 14.27 -14.35 -8.76
CA VAL A 101 13.54 -15.56 -8.34
C VAL A 101 14.52 -16.72 -8.47
N LYS A 102 14.37 -17.55 -9.50
CA LYS A 102 15.44 -18.45 -9.96
C LYS A 102 16.32 -17.72 -10.97
N ASP A 103 15.67 -17.03 -11.90
CA ASP A 103 16.32 -16.10 -12.83
C ASP A 103 16.34 -14.69 -12.23
N GLN A 104 17.26 -13.86 -12.72
CA GLN A 104 17.33 -12.45 -12.37
C GLN A 104 16.70 -11.60 -13.47
N PHE A 105 15.76 -10.75 -13.09
CA PHE A 105 15.09 -9.78 -13.94
C PHE A 105 15.55 -8.37 -13.57
N ASP A 106 15.96 -7.58 -14.55
CA ASP A 106 16.31 -6.18 -14.37
C ASP A 106 15.14 -5.32 -14.85
N VAL A 107 14.39 -4.74 -13.91
CA VAL A 107 13.12 -4.06 -14.17
C VAL A 107 13.34 -2.56 -14.22
N ASP A 108 12.96 -1.94 -15.33
CA ASP A 108 12.90 -0.48 -15.47
C ASP A 108 11.81 0.11 -14.57
N CYS A 109 12.23 0.98 -13.65
CA CYS A 109 11.39 1.67 -12.69
C CYS A 109 11.39 3.19 -12.91
N THR A 110 11.98 3.71 -14.00
CA THR A 110 12.07 5.16 -14.29
C THR A 110 10.70 5.85 -14.35
N ARG A 111 9.65 5.09 -14.69
CA ARG A 111 8.26 5.57 -14.73
C ARG A 111 7.55 5.48 -13.37
N LEU A 112 8.13 4.79 -12.39
CA LEU A 112 7.60 4.71 -11.04
C LEU A 112 8.06 5.91 -10.23
N ASN A 113 7.18 6.38 -9.35
CA ASN A 113 7.57 7.31 -8.29
C ASN A 113 8.23 6.47 -7.18
N LEU A 114 9.51 6.12 -7.36
CA LEU A 114 10.27 5.26 -6.44
C LEU A 114 11.58 5.94 -6.05
N TRP A 115 11.81 6.08 -4.74
CA TRP A 115 13.01 6.69 -4.18
C TRP A 115 13.59 5.82 -3.08
N MET A 116 14.92 5.83 -2.96
CA MET A 116 15.58 5.42 -1.74
C MET A 116 15.73 6.64 -0.84
N LEU A 117 15.27 6.53 0.41
CA LEU A 117 15.29 7.62 1.37
C LEU A 117 16.26 7.39 2.54
N ASP A 118 16.71 8.48 3.14
CA ASP A 118 16.95 8.57 4.56
C ASP A 118 15.65 9.03 5.23
N ARG A 119 14.94 8.07 5.84
CA ARG A 119 13.62 8.31 6.43
C ARG A 119 13.72 9.19 7.68
N ARG A 120 14.88 9.24 8.37
CA ARG A 120 15.07 10.17 9.50
C ARG A 120 15.02 11.61 9.00
N ILE A 121 15.84 11.95 8.01
CA ILE A 121 15.92 13.32 7.47
C ILE A 121 14.58 13.74 6.88
N TRP A 122 13.95 12.86 6.10
CA TRP A 122 12.65 13.15 5.48
C TRP A 122 11.55 13.37 6.53
N GLN A 123 11.44 12.49 7.52
CA GLN A 123 10.40 12.60 8.55
C GLN A 123 10.59 13.85 9.44
N GLN A 124 11.83 14.22 9.75
CA GLN A 124 12.13 15.46 10.46
C GLN A 124 11.78 16.70 9.63
N ALA A 125 12.01 16.68 8.32
CA ALA A 125 11.58 17.75 7.42
C ALA A 125 10.06 17.88 7.38
N LEU A 126 9.33 16.76 7.27
CA LEU A 126 7.87 16.75 7.35
C LEU A 126 7.34 17.34 8.66
N ALA A 127 8.00 17.07 9.79
CA ALA A 127 7.62 17.65 11.07
C ALA A 127 7.85 19.16 11.12
N ARG A 128 8.99 19.65 10.62
CA ARG A 128 9.23 21.09 10.47
C ARG A 128 8.19 21.77 9.58
N GLU A 129 7.82 21.11 8.49
CA GLU A 129 6.76 21.57 7.60
C GLU A 129 5.37 21.60 8.27
N ALA A 130 5.07 20.67 9.17
CA ALA A 130 3.83 20.68 9.95
C ALA A 130 3.84 21.83 10.96
N MET A 131 4.92 22.00 11.72
CA MET A 131 5.07 23.11 12.68
C MET A 131 5.01 24.48 12.00
N ALA A 132 5.62 24.62 10.82
CA ALA A 132 5.56 25.86 10.03
C ALA A 132 4.13 26.21 9.56
N ARG A 133 3.21 25.24 9.54
CA ARG A 133 1.78 25.44 9.26
C ARG A 133 0.94 25.67 10.53
N GLY A 134 1.58 25.76 11.70
CA GLY A 134 0.91 26.00 12.98
C GLY A 134 0.50 24.75 13.75
N CYS A 135 0.92 23.55 13.33
CA CYS A 135 0.72 22.35 14.16
C CYS A 135 1.56 22.42 15.44
N GLU A 136 0.95 22.11 16.57
CA GLU A 136 1.69 21.78 17.79
C GLU A 136 2.22 20.34 17.67
N VAL A 137 3.52 20.12 17.85
CA VAL A 137 4.13 18.79 17.75
C VAL A 137 4.86 18.48 19.05
N LEU A 138 4.36 17.46 19.76
CA LEU A 138 4.84 17.04 21.06
C LEU A 138 5.58 15.71 20.95
N GLU A 139 6.91 15.78 21.00
CA GLU A 139 7.79 14.61 21.09
C GLU A 139 7.80 14.06 22.53
N GLN A 140 8.19 12.79 22.68
CA GLN A 140 8.25 12.09 23.96
C GLN A 140 6.92 12.10 24.74
N HIS A 141 5.80 12.16 24.02
CA HIS A 141 4.45 12.23 24.56
C HIS A 141 3.63 11.00 24.12
N PRO A 142 3.87 9.81 24.70
CA PRO A 142 3.17 8.59 24.32
C PRO A 142 1.68 8.64 24.69
N ILE A 143 0.81 8.28 23.76
CA ILE A 143 -0.63 8.10 24.04
C ILE A 143 -0.92 6.64 24.32
N THR A 144 -1.44 6.37 25.52
CA THR A 144 -1.93 5.05 25.94
C THR A 144 -3.38 4.85 25.49
N PRO A 145 -3.90 3.60 25.50
CA PRO A 145 -5.31 3.33 25.24
C PRO A 145 -6.26 4.14 26.15
N ASP A 146 -5.93 4.27 27.43
CA ASP A 146 -6.74 5.06 28.38
C ASP A 146 -6.70 6.55 28.05
N ARG A 147 -5.53 7.10 27.73
CA ARG A 147 -5.39 8.51 27.33
C ARG A 147 -6.14 8.80 26.02
N LEU A 148 -6.22 7.84 25.09
CA LEU A 148 -7.05 7.98 23.90
C LEU A 148 -8.53 8.22 24.24
N HIS A 149 -9.08 7.56 25.28
CA HIS A 149 -10.46 7.80 25.70
C HIS A 149 -10.70 9.23 26.22
N GLU A 150 -9.68 9.87 26.78
CA GLU A 150 -9.73 11.27 27.21
C GLU A 150 -9.60 12.22 26.01
N LEU A 151 -8.66 11.96 25.09
CA LEU A 151 -8.47 12.77 23.88
C LEU A 151 -9.75 12.87 23.05
N LYS A 152 -10.55 11.80 22.97
CA LYS A 152 -11.85 11.82 22.27
C LYS A 152 -12.83 12.87 22.78
N LYS A 153 -12.70 13.29 24.05
CA LYS A 153 -13.55 14.31 24.68
C LYS A 153 -12.95 15.71 24.55
N GLU A 154 -11.63 15.80 24.40
CA GLU A 154 -10.88 17.06 24.30
C GLU A 154 -10.78 17.59 22.86
N TYR A 155 -10.85 16.68 21.89
CA TYR A 155 -10.70 16.97 20.47
C TYR A 155 -11.95 16.54 19.71
N ASP A 156 -12.31 17.30 18.68
CA ASP A 156 -13.44 16.99 17.81
C ASP A 156 -13.17 15.68 17.05
N TRP A 157 -11.94 15.50 16.59
CA TRP A 157 -11.46 14.28 15.92
C TRP A 157 -10.09 13.84 16.44
N VAL A 158 -9.84 12.53 16.37
CA VAL A 158 -8.53 11.93 16.61
C VAL A 158 -8.13 11.06 15.43
N ILE A 159 -6.92 11.23 14.91
CA ILE A 159 -6.32 10.35 13.90
C ILE A 159 -5.30 9.44 14.58
N ASP A 160 -5.54 8.12 14.58
CA ASP A 160 -4.57 7.13 15.03
C ASP A 160 -3.62 6.75 13.89
N ALA A 161 -2.40 7.29 13.97
CA ALA A 161 -1.29 7.02 13.07
C ALA A 161 -0.13 6.31 13.81
N SER A 162 -0.42 5.63 14.92
CA SER A 162 0.60 5.08 15.83
C SER A 162 1.33 3.83 15.32
N GLY A 163 0.97 3.37 14.12
CA GLY A 163 1.66 2.33 13.37
C GLY A 163 1.09 0.93 13.62
N ALA A 164 1.91 -0.11 13.41
CA ALA A 164 1.50 -1.51 13.49
C ALA A 164 0.99 -1.97 14.88
N ARG A 165 1.24 -1.16 15.92
CA ARG A 165 0.70 -1.33 17.27
C ARG A 165 -0.30 -0.20 17.58
N ALA A 166 -1.35 -0.13 16.77
CA ALA A 166 -2.43 0.85 16.87
C ALA A 166 -2.94 1.01 18.32
N VAL A 167 -3.02 2.25 18.78
CA VAL A 167 -3.51 2.57 20.14
C VAL A 167 -5.01 2.38 20.21
N SER A 168 -5.72 2.82 19.17
CA SER A 168 -7.16 2.60 18.96
C SER A 168 -7.54 1.12 18.95
N ALA A 169 -6.70 0.26 18.37
CA ALA A 169 -6.98 -1.17 18.33
C ALA A 169 -6.99 -1.80 19.72
N ALA A 170 -6.08 -1.37 20.59
CA ALA A 170 -6.07 -1.80 21.99
C ALA A 170 -7.25 -1.18 22.76
N ALA A 171 -7.48 0.13 22.63
CA ALA A 171 -8.55 0.85 23.33
C ALA A 171 -9.94 0.31 23.01
N PHE A 172 -10.21 0.02 21.73
CA PHE A 172 -11.53 -0.44 21.27
C PHE A 172 -11.61 -1.95 21.07
N ARG A 173 -10.58 -2.71 21.48
CA ARG A 173 -10.51 -4.17 21.34
C ARG A 173 -10.81 -4.65 19.91
N LEU A 174 -10.24 -3.94 18.93
CA LEU A 174 -10.44 -4.28 17.51
C LEU A 174 -9.78 -5.62 17.17
N SER A 175 -10.34 -6.31 16.18
CA SER A 175 -9.81 -7.59 15.71
C SER A 175 -8.34 -7.50 15.27
N ASN A 176 -7.64 -8.62 15.42
CA ASN A 176 -6.25 -8.74 14.97
C ASN A 176 -6.17 -8.71 13.44
N LEU A 177 -5.19 -7.96 12.94
CA LEU A 177 -4.89 -7.92 11.51
C LEU A 177 -3.97 -9.08 11.09
N ARG A 178 -4.11 -9.51 9.82
CA ARG A 178 -3.07 -10.29 9.14
C ARG A 178 -1.81 -9.42 9.05
N LYS A 179 -0.68 -9.95 9.52
CA LYS A 179 0.59 -9.23 9.55
C LYS A 179 1.68 -10.07 8.90
N ALA A 180 2.46 -9.45 8.03
CA ALA A 180 3.78 -9.94 7.65
C ALA A 180 4.79 -9.59 8.77
N VAL A 181 5.89 -10.33 8.81
CA VAL A 181 7.00 -10.10 9.74
C VAL A 181 8.24 -9.75 8.95
N ALA A 182 8.99 -8.75 9.40
CA ALA A 182 10.21 -8.29 8.75
C ALA A 182 11.37 -8.19 9.75
N ALA A 183 12.57 -8.54 9.31
CA ALA A 183 13.82 -8.32 10.01
C ALA A 183 14.84 -7.67 9.08
N GLN A 184 15.66 -6.77 9.59
CA GLN A 184 16.60 -5.99 8.80
C GLN A 184 17.86 -5.67 9.59
N TYR A 185 19.01 -5.79 8.94
CA TYR A 185 20.28 -5.23 9.36
C TYR A 185 20.65 -4.05 8.46
N THR A 186 21.17 -2.99 9.05
CA THR A 186 21.92 -1.98 8.30
C THR A 186 23.38 -2.44 8.31
N LEU A 187 23.95 -2.61 7.13
CA LEU A 187 25.30 -3.10 6.92
C LEU A 187 26.20 -1.99 6.37
N GLU A 188 27.46 -2.02 6.77
CA GLU A 188 28.52 -1.22 6.15
C GLU A 188 29.51 -2.14 5.42
N GLY A 189 29.76 -1.80 4.16
CA GLY A 189 30.54 -2.59 3.21
C GLY A 189 30.45 -1.97 1.82
N ASP A 190 31.01 -2.61 0.80
CA ASP A 190 30.92 -2.12 -0.58
C ASP A 190 29.59 -2.55 -1.24
N PHE A 191 28.79 -1.55 -1.62
CA PHE A 191 27.52 -1.68 -2.35
C PHE A 191 27.52 -0.88 -3.66
N SER A 192 28.69 -0.45 -4.13
CA SER A 192 28.84 0.35 -5.36
C SER A 192 28.28 -0.35 -6.60
N ASN A 193 28.29 -1.69 -6.63
CA ASN A 193 27.69 -2.51 -7.67
C ASN A 193 26.15 -2.40 -7.78
N LEU A 194 25.49 -1.85 -6.76
CA LEU A 194 24.05 -1.59 -6.72
C LEU A 194 23.71 -0.09 -6.71
N ALA A 195 24.65 0.78 -7.08
CA ALA A 195 24.41 2.22 -7.15
C ALA A 195 23.18 2.55 -8.02
N GLY A 196 22.23 3.31 -7.47
CA GLY A 196 20.98 3.68 -8.15
C GLY A 196 19.96 2.55 -8.28
N LYS A 197 20.23 1.37 -7.72
CA LYS A 197 19.38 0.17 -7.85
C LYS A 197 18.92 -0.35 -6.50
N LEU A 198 17.77 -0.99 -6.49
CA LEU A 198 17.33 -1.84 -5.39
C LEU A 198 17.35 -3.30 -5.84
N LYS A 199 17.67 -4.22 -4.93
CA LYS A 199 17.61 -5.66 -5.19
C LYS A 199 16.60 -6.35 -4.28
N ILE A 200 15.78 -7.22 -4.87
CA ILE A 200 14.82 -8.10 -4.22
C ILE A 200 15.14 -9.53 -4.62
N VAL A 201 15.14 -10.45 -3.66
CA VAL A 201 15.35 -11.87 -3.88
C VAL A 201 14.15 -12.64 -3.30
N VAL A 202 13.32 -13.19 -4.17
CA VAL A 202 12.20 -14.04 -3.81
C VAL A 202 12.73 -15.32 -3.17
N LEU A 203 12.17 -15.68 -2.02
CA LEU A 203 12.60 -16.84 -1.27
C LEU A 203 11.76 -18.04 -1.66
N ASP A 204 12.42 -19.20 -1.70
CA ASP A 204 11.76 -20.48 -1.86
C ASP A 204 10.99 -20.88 -0.59
N ALA A 205 10.11 -21.87 -0.71
CA ALA A 205 9.46 -22.54 0.40
C ALA A 205 10.47 -22.91 1.49
N PRO A 206 10.12 -22.78 2.78
CA PRO A 206 8.78 -22.49 3.31
C PRO A 206 8.40 -21.00 3.36
N CYS A 207 9.23 -20.09 2.83
CA CYS A 207 9.08 -18.65 2.99
C CYS A 207 8.35 -18.02 1.79
N SER A 208 7.03 -17.84 1.84
CA SER A 208 6.35 -16.90 0.92
C SER A 208 6.74 -15.46 1.32
N GLY A 209 7.89 -15.02 0.84
CA GLY A 209 8.53 -13.78 1.25
C GLY A 209 9.78 -13.48 0.43
N TYR A 210 10.41 -12.34 0.69
CA TYR A 210 11.57 -11.91 -0.08
C TYR A 210 12.64 -11.30 0.83
N GLY A 211 13.90 -11.48 0.43
CA GLY A 211 15.04 -10.72 0.93
C GLY A 211 15.24 -9.45 0.11
N TRP A 212 15.79 -8.40 0.72
CA TRP A 212 16.15 -7.18 0.01
C TRP A 212 17.56 -6.72 0.33
N VAL A 213 18.18 -6.05 -0.62
CA VAL A 213 19.42 -5.29 -0.47
C VAL A 213 19.16 -3.90 -1.03
N PHE A 214 18.91 -2.94 -0.13
CA PHE A 214 18.57 -1.56 -0.47
C PHE A 214 19.73 -0.63 -0.05
N PRO A 215 20.66 -0.29 -0.96
CA PRO A 215 21.77 0.60 -0.67
C PRO A 215 21.27 1.98 -0.28
N LYS A 216 21.81 2.55 0.80
CA LYS A 216 21.65 3.98 1.14
C LYS A 216 22.73 4.82 0.46
N SER A 217 23.91 4.24 0.28
CA SER A 217 25.07 4.81 -0.40
C SER A 217 25.91 3.67 -0.99
N GLY A 218 27.05 3.99 -1.62
CA GLY A 218 28.03 2.98 -2.03
C GLY A 218 28.66 2.21 -0.86
N THR A 219 28.50 2.68 0.39
CA THR A 219 29.17 2.11 1.57
C THR A 219 28.21 1.54 2.63
N GLN A 220 26.90 1.70 2.44
CA GLN A 220 25.89 1.27 3.42
C GLN A 220 24.62 0.78 2.73
N ALA A 221 24.01 -0.28 3.26
CA ALA A 221 22.72 -0.77 2.78
C ALA A 221 21.83 -1.26 3.93
N ASN A 222 20.52 -1.10 3.73
CA ASN A 222 19.50 -1.81 4.49
C ASN A 222 19.30 -3.18 3.84
N VAL A 223 19.61 -4.24 4.58
CA VAL A 223 19.51 -5.63 4.10
C VAL A 223 18.59 -6.40 5.03
N GLY A 224 17.53 -6.97 4.49
CA GLY A 224 16.51 -7.58 5.32
C GLY A 224 15.72 -8.65 4.60
N LEU A 225 14.75 -9.18 5.33
CA LEU A 225 13.88 -10.26 4.90
C LEU A 225 12.48 -10.04 5.45
N GLY A 226 11.48 -10.25 4.60
CA GLY A 226 10.07 -10.10 4.92
C GLY A 226 9.32 -11.39 4.58
N TRP A 227 8.43 -11.81 5.47
CA TRP A 227 7.61 -13.00 5.30
C TRP A 227 6.12 -12.66 5.35
N PHE A 228 5.42 -13.00 4.28
CA PHE A 228 4.02 -12.63 4.00
C PHE A 228 3.06 -13.83 4.04
N GLY A 229 3.61 -15.04 3.99
CA GLY A 229 2.88 -16.29 4.00
C GLY A 229 2.10 -16.58 5.28
N LYS A 230 1.15 -17.52 5.21
CA LYS A 230 0.47 -18.09 6.38
C LYS A 230 1.44 -18.89 7.25
N LYS A 231 1.22 -18.83 8.57
CA LYS A 231 2.19 -19.22 9.60
C LYS A 231 2.64 -20.69 9.45
N LYS A 232 3.93 -20.95 9.29
CA LYS A 232 4.56 -22.24 9.60
C LYS A 232 5.23 -22.13 10.97
N GLU A 233 4.93 -23.05 11.88
CA GLU A 233 5.24 -22.95 13.31
C GLU A 233 6.74 -22.89 13.65
N ALA A 234 7.63 -23.26 12.73
CA ALA A 234 9.07 -23.37 12.96
C ALA A 234 9.95 -22.24 12.36
N LEU A 235 9.39 -21.28 11.62
CA LEU A 235 10.20 -20.28 10.88
C LEU A 235 10.79 -19.21 11.82
N ARG A 236 12.12 -19.11 11.84
CA ARG A 236 12.86 -18.10 12.62
C ARG A 236 13.43 -17.03 11.69
N ILE A 237 12.72 -15.92 11.53
CA ILE A 237 13.07 -14.85 10.56
C ILE A 237 14.51 -14.34 10.68
N LYS A 238 15.07 -14.31 11.89
CA LYS A 238 16.48 -13.94 12.12
C LYS A 238 17.44 -14.95 11.48
N GLY A 239 17.19 -16.25 11.65
CA GLY A 239 18.03 -17.31 11.06
C GLY A 239 17.91 -17.34 9.53
N GLU A 240 16.72 -17.04 8.99
CA GLU A 240 16.52 -16.87 7.55
C GLU A 240 17.28 -15.66 7.01
N LEU A 241 17.27 -14.52 7.73
CA LEU A 241 18.05 -13.34 7.35
C LEU A 241 19.56 -13.65 7.36
N GLU A 242 20.08 -14.34 8.37
CA GLU A 242 21.49 -14.73 8.41
C GLU A 242 21.86 -15.69 7.27
N THR A 243 20.94 -16.58 6.88
CA THR A 243 21.11 -17.46 5.72
C THR A 243 21.10 -16.67 4.41
N PHE A 244 20.20 -15.70 4.29
CA PHE A 244 20.14 -14.79 3.15
C PHE A 244 21.43 -13.98 3.00
N LEU A 245 21.96 -13.44 4.11
CA LEU A 245 23.23 -12.73 4.12
C LEU A 245 24.39 -13.61 3.61
N ARG A 246 24.50 -14.86 4.06
CA ARG A 246 25.52 -15.80 3.56
C ARG A 246 25.38 -16.08 2.06
N LYS A 247 24.15 -16.32 1.60
CA LYS A 247 23.87 -16.60 0.17
C LYS A 247 24.24 -15.42 -0.73
N GLU A 248 24.00 -14.20 -0.26
CA GLU A 248 24.37 -12.97 -0.96
C GLU A 248 25.84 -12.55 -0.72
N GLY A 249 26.59 -13.31 0.10
CA GLY A 249 27.96 -13.01 0.51
C GLY A 249 28.10 -11.77 1.41
N LEU A 250 27.01 -11.28 1.99
CA LEU A 250 26.96 -10.05 2.78
C LEU A 250 27.24 -10.27 4.28
N ASP A 251 27.40 -11.51 4.72
CA ASP A 251 27.70 -11.86 6.11
C ASP A 251 29.08 -11.39 6.59
N ARG A 252 29.99 -11.10 5.65
CA ARG A 252 31.28 -10.47 5.91
C ARG A 252 31.20 -8.99 6.32
N TYR A 253 30.08 -8.31 6.05
CA TYR A 253 29.94 -6.88 6.29
C TYR A 253 29.55 -6.54 7.73
N ARG A 254 29.95 -5.35 8.18
CA ARG A 254 29.73 -4.91 9.56
C ARG A 254 28.25 -4.56 9.77
N VAL A 255 27.61 -5.18 10.75
CA VAL A 255 26.25 -4.83 11.16
C VAL A 255 26.27 -3.62 12.09
N VAL A 256 25.73 -2.49 11.65
CA VAL A 256 25.66 -1.26 12.47
C VAL A 256 24.30 -1.05 13.15
N ARG A 257 23.23 -1.62 12.61
CA ARG A 257 21.89 -1.55 13.20
C ARG A 257 21.14 -2.83 12.95
N ARG A 258 20.31 -3.22 13.90
CA ARG A 258 19.34 -4.33 13.76
C ARG A 258 17.95 -3.79 14.04
N SER A 259 16.98 -4.21 13.26
CA SER A 259 15.57 -3.85 13.45
C SER A 259 14.65 -4.98 13.00
N ALA A 260 13.45 -5.01 13.57
CA ALA A 260 12.39 -5.92 13.17
C ALA A 260 11.05 -5.21 13.31
N GLY A 261 10.08 -5.61 12.49
CA GLY A 261 8.78 -4.96 12.41
C GLY A 261 7.68 -5.93 12.03
N LEU A 262 6.46 -5.57 12.40
CA LEU A 262 5.25 -6.18 11.88
C LEU A 262 4.70 -5.26 10.80
N ILE A 263 4.23 -5.83 9.70
CA ILE A 263 3.63 -5.08 8.59
C ILE A 263 2.18 -5.55 8.47
N PRO A 264 1.20 -4.74 8.90
CA PRO A 264 -0.22 -5.04 8.68
C PRO A 264 -0.56 -5.03 7.19
N ILE A 265 -0.92 -6.19 6.63
CA ILE A 265 -1.10 -6.39 5.17
C ILE A 265 -2.56 -6.65 4.77
N ARG A 266 -3.49 -6.37 5.69
CA ARG A 266 -4.93 -6.47 5.44
C ARG A 266 -5.62 -5.33 6.17
N PRO A 267 -6.49 -4.55 5.48
CA PRO A 267 -7.29 -3.51 6.12
C PRO A 267 -8.16 -4.05 7.26
N ARG A 268 -8.42 -3.20 8.24
CA ARG A 268 -9.44 -3.45 9.26
C ARG A 268 -10.83 -3.43 8.64
N GLU A 269 -11.76 -4.15 9.28
CA GLU A 269 -13.18 -4.06 8.94
C GLU A 269 -13.78 -2.69 9.28
N LYS A 270 -13.31 -2.09 10.37
CA LYS A 270 -13.66 -0.73 10.79
C LYS A 270 -12.42 0.14 10.82
N THR A 271 -12.46 1.24 10.09
CA THR A 271 -11.36 2.23 10.05
C THR A 271 -11.73 3.54 10.71
N VAL A 272 -12.99 3.69 11.10
CA VAL A 272 -13.48 4.74 12.00
C VAL A 272 -14.23 4.12 13.18
N VAL A 273 -13.98 4.64 14.38
CA VAL A 273 -14.71 4.28 15.60
C VAL A 273 -14.99 5.56 16.38
N ASP A 274 -16.27 5.91 16.54
CA ASP A 274 -16.70 7.20 17.07
C ASP A 274 -16.01 8.35 16.30
N ASN A 275 -15.32 9.26 17.01
CA ASN A 275 -14.52 10.33 16.42
C ASN A 275 -13.04 9.98 16.21
N VAL A 276 -12.70 8.68 16.12
CA VAL A 276 -11.33 8.21 15.89
C VAL A 276 -11.19 7.58 14.51
N ILE A 277 -10.32 8.15 13.68
CA ILE A 277 -9.99 7.67 12.34
C ILE A 277 -8.63 6.96 12.37
N LEU A 278 -8.57 5.71 11.93
CA LEU A 278 -7.33 4.94 11.85
C LEU A 278 -6.72 5.11 10.46
N ILE A 279 -5.41 5.33 10.36
CA ILE A 279 -4.69 5.47 9.08
C ILE A 279 -3.44 4.55 8.99
N GLY A 280 -2.88 4.41 7.79
CA GLY A 280 -1.63 3.66 7.56
C GLY A 280 -1.62 2.25 8.16
N ASP A 281 -0.52 1.88 8.80
CA ASP A 281 -0.39 0.58 9.48
C ASP A 281 -1.44 0.38 10.58
N ALA A 282 -1.89 1.45 11.24
CA ALA A 282 -2.90 1.33 12.28
C ALA A 282 -4.24 0.83 11.71
N ALA A 283 -4.54 1.22 10.46
CA ALA A 283 -5.70 0.76 9.70
C ALA A 283 -5.47 -0.52 8.87
N GLY A 284 -4.23 -1.00 8.77
CA GLY A 284 -3.91 -2.21 8.00
C GLY A 284 -3.57 -1.99 6.53
N PHE A 285 -3.10 -0.79 6.16
CA PHE A 285 -2.90 -0.40 4.76
C PHE A 285 -1.53 -0.75 4.15
N GLY A 286 -0.75 -1.63 4.78
CA GLY A 286 0.47 -2.14 4.16
C GLY A 286 0.17 -3.03 2.96
N SER A 287 1.02 -2.97 1.93
CA SER A 287 0.89 -3.80 0.73
C SER A 287 1.03 -5.30 1.06
N PRO A 288 0.07 -6.16 0.69
CA PRO A 288 0.25 -7.61 0.78
C PRO A 288 1.26 -8.16 -0.23
N LEU A 289 1.56 -7.43 -1.32
CA LEU A 289 2.52 -7.85 -2.34
C LEU A 289 3.96 -7.58 -1.91
N HIS A 290 4.26 -6.35 -1.51
CA HIS A 290 5.63 -5.90 -1.27
C HIS A 290 5.85 -5.33 0.14
N GLY A 291 4.84 -5.24 0.99
CA GLY A 291 4.97 -4.74 2.37
C GLY A 291 5.26 -3.24 2.51
N GLY A 292 5.35 -2.50 1.40
CA GLY A 292 5.43 -1.05 1.44
C GLY A 292 4.08 -0.45 1.86
N GLY A 293 4.12 0.66 2.58
CA GLY A 293 2.91 1.35 3.04
C GLY A 293 3.15 2.81 3.41
N ILE A 294 4.28 3.40 3.01
CA ILE A 294 4.55 4.82 3.26
C ILE A 294 3.55 5.67 2.48
N ASP A 295 3.33 5.36 1.20
CA ASP A 295 2.37 6.05 0.35
C ASP A 295 0.93 5.88 0.85
N THR A 296 0.51 4.65 1.14
CA THR A 296 -0.85 4.39 1.65
C THR A 296 -1.07 5.05 3.02
N ALA A 297 -0.05 5.15 3.87
CA ALA A 297 -0.11 5.92 5.11
C ALA A 297 -0.27 7.43 4.87
N CYS A 298 0.47 8.01 3.92
CA CYS A 298 0.35 9.43 3.58
C CYS A 298 -1.00 9.75 2.92
N ILE A 299 -1.44 8.93 1.96
CA ILE A 299 -2.72 9.07 1.26
C ILE A 299 -3.88 8.96 2.25
N SER A 300 -3.88 7.94 3.12
CA SER A 300 -4.92 7.81 4.16
C SER A 300 -4.88 8.95 5.17
N GLY A 301 -3.70 9.49 5.50
CA GLY A 301 -3.57 10.68 6.35
C GLY A 301 -4.22 11.91 5.75
N ILE A 302 -3.98 12.20 4.46
CA ILE A 302 -4.62 13.30 3.72
C ILE A 302 -6.14 13.12 3.70
N LEU A 303 -6.62 11.91 3.40
CA LEU A 303 -8.07 11.62 3.38
C LEU A 303 -8.69 11.79 4.77
N ALA A 304 -8.01 11.33 5.83
CA ALA A 304 -8.51 11.47 7.20
C ALA A 304 -8.61 12.93 7.64
N ALA A 305 -7.63 13.76 7.27
CA ALA A 305 -7.66 15.19 7.54
C ALA A 305 -8.85 15.89 6.85
N LYS A 306 -9.10 15.58 5.57
CA LYS A 306 -10.26 16.10 4.82
C LYS A 306 -11.59 15.66 5.43
N ALA A 307 -11.69 14.41 5.85
CA ALA A 307 -12.88 13.88 6.51
C ALA A 307 -13.13 14.54 7.87
N ALA A 308 -12.09 14.72 8.69
CA ALA A 308 -12.20 15.40 9.98
C ALA A 308 -12.61 16.87 9.82
N PHE A 309 -12.09 17.56 8.80
CA PHE A 309 -12.52 18.92 8.46
C PHE A 309 -14.03 18.98 8.15
N ALA A 310 -14.49 18.07 7.30
CA ALA A 310 -15.86 18.03 6.79
C ALA A 310 -16.88 17.35 7.73
N ASP A 311 -16.45 16.78 8.86
CA ASP A 311 -17.24 15.84 9.69
C ASP A 311 -17.85 14.67 8.90
N ASP A 312 -17.11 14.16 7.91
CA ASP A 312 -17.59 13.08 7.04
C ASP A 312 -16.69 11.83 7.12
N PRO A 313 -16.81 11.03 8.19
CA PRO A 313 -16.07 9.78 8.31
C PRO A 313 -16.48 8.75 7.25
N ASN A 314 -17.71 8.82 6.73
CA ASN A 314 -18.17 7.89 5.69
C ASN A 314 -17.44 8.16 4.36
N TRP A 315 -17.22 9.44 4.03
CA TRP A 315 -16.40 9.83 2.89
C TRP A 315 -14.95 9.34 3.02
N TYR A 316 -14.38 9.33 4.24
CA TYR A 316 -13.07 8.71 4.48
C TYR A 316 -13.07 7.24 4.10
N GLU A 317 -14.00 6.44 4.63
CA GLU A 317 -14.02 5.00 4.37
C GLU A 317 -14.26 4.69 2.88
N GLN A 318 -15.13 5.45 2.21
CA GLN A 318 -15.36 5.33 0.76
C GLN A 318 -14.12 5.71 -0.05
N SER A 319 -13.44 6.80 0.31
CA SER A 319 -12.28 7.30 -0.42
C SER A 319 -11.03 6.43 -0.20
N VAL A 320 -10.87 5.88 0.99
CA VAL A 320 -9.86 4.85 1.25
C VAL A 320 -10.17 3.59 0.47
N HIS A 321 -11.43 3.14 0.44
CA HIS A 321 -11.81 1.93 -0.29
C HIS A 321 -11.45 2.05 -1.78
N LYS A 322 -11.86 3.15 -2.44
CA LYS A 322 -11.67 3.35 -3.88
C LYS A 322 -10.19 3.52 -4.30
N LEU A 323 -9.31 3.99 -3.41
CA LEU A 323 -7.89 4.21 -3.69
C LEU A 323 -7.01 3.09 -3.14
N ILE A 324 -7.04 2.89 -1.82
CA ILE A 324 -6.18 1.96 -1.10
C ILE A 324 -6.79 0.56 -1.14
N GLY A 325 -8.07 0.41 -0.78
CA GLY A 325 -8.72 -0.90 -0.71
C GLY A 325 -8.69 -1.67 -2.03
N LEU A 326 -9.04 -1.02 -3.14
CA LEU A 326 -8.99 -1.60 -4.48
C LEU A 326 -7.57 -1.98 -4.91
N ARG A 327 -6.56 -1.16 -4.59
CA ARG A 327 -5.15 -1.47 -4.85
C ARG A 327 -4.70 -2.71 -4.06
N LEU A 328 -4.94 -2.73 -2.75
CA LEU A 328 -4.57 -3.85 -1.89
C LEU A 328 -5.27 -5.15 -2.32
N LYS A 329 -6.50 -5.06 -2.86
CA LYS A 329 -7.21 -6.20 -3.44
C LYS A 329 -6.51 -6.76 -4.69
N LEU A 330 -5.96 -5.90 -5.56
CA LEU A 330 -5.18 -6.34 -6.72
C LEU A 330 -3.87 -7.01 -6.27
N GLU A 331 -3.15 -6.38 -5.35
CA GLU A 331 -1.91 -6.91 -4.79
C GLU A 331 -2.12 -8.24 -4.05
N GLN A 332 -3.25 -8.40 -3.34
CA GLN A 332 -3.60 -9.64 -2.65
C GLN A 332 -3.73 -10.82 -3.62
N LYS A 333 -4.22 -10.61 -4.85
CA LYS A 333 -4.30 -11.69 -5.84
C LYS A 333 -2.92 -12.22 -6.22
N VAL A 334 -1.93 -11.33 -6.32
CA VAL A 334 -0.54 -11.73 -6.60
C VAL A 334 0.04 -12.49 -5.41
N LEU A 335 -0.25 -12.06 -4.18
CA LEU A 335 0.12 -12.82 -2.97
C LEU A 335 -0.57 -14.19 -2.93
N ASP A 336 -1.85 -14.30 -3.27
CA ASP A 336 -2.59 -15.57 -3.27
C ASP A 336 -1.99 -16.56 -4.28
N LEU A 337 -1.63 -16.09 -5.48
CA LEU A 337 -0.89 -16.90 -6.46
C LEU A 337 0.47 -17.30 -5.90
N TRP A 338 1.16 -16.39 -5.24
CA TRP A 338 2.47 -16.66 -4.63
C TRP A 338 2.37 -17.74 -3.56
N GLU A 339 1.39 -17.67 -2.65
CA GLU A 339 1.17 -18.69 -1.62
C GLU A 339 0.80 -20.07 -2.19
N ALA A 340 0.24 -20.12 -3.41
CA ALA A 340 -0.19 -21.35 -4.06
C ALA A 340 0.85 -21.95 -5.04
N SER A 341 1.95 -21.25 -5.31
CA SER A 341 2.91 -21.63 -6.35
C SER A 341 4.20 -22.20 -5.77
N ASP A 342 4.78 -23.18 -6.45
CA ASP A 342 6.18 -23.57 -6.23
C ASP A 342 7.15 -22.56 -6.87
N PHE A 343 8.43 -22.70 -6.55
CA PHE A 343 9.46 -21.76 -6.99
C PHE A 343 9.65 -21.72 -8.52
N GLU A 344 9.50 -22.84 -9.21
CA GLU A 344 9.59 -22.91 -10.68
C GLU A 344 8.39 -22.22 -11.34
N ALA A 345 7.20 -22.41 -10.79
CA ALA A 345 5.99 -21.71 -11.23
C ALA A 345 6.12 -20.21 -11.02
N LEU A 346 6.57 -19.77 -9.83
CA LEU A 346 6.88 -18.37 -9.54
C LEU A 346 7.86 -17.77 -10.54
N ASN A 347 8.93 -18.49 -10.87
CA ASN A 347 9.90 -18.02 -11.85
C ASN A 347 9.28 -17.85 -13.25
N ARG A 348 8.43 -18.78 -13.69
CA ARG A 348 7.68 -18.65 -14.96
C ARG A 348 6.73 -17.45 -14.94
N TYR A 349 6.06 -17.19 -13.82
CA TYR A 349 5.20 -16.02 -13.67
C TYR A 349 6.01 -14.70 -13.70
N ALA A 350 7.14 -14.66 -13.01
CA ALA A 350 8.05 -13.53 -13.03
C ALA A 350 8.59 -13.28 -14.45
N ALA A 351 9.03 -14.31 -15.17
CA ALA A 351 9.45 -14.19 -16.57
C ALA A 351 8.33 -13.66 -17.47
N SER A 352 7.09 -14.08 -17.24
CA SER A 352 5.93 -13.54 -17.95
C SER A 352 5.69 -12.06 -17.66
N ALA A 353 5.79 -11.66 -16.39
CA ALA A 353 5.50 -10.29 -15.96
C ALA A 353 6.64 -9.30 -16.28
N LEU A 354 7.90 -9.74 -16.16
CA LEU A 354 9.08 -8.87 -16.03
C LEU A 354 10.07 -8.94 -17.19
N ALA A 355 10.05 -9.99 -18.02
CA ALA A 355 11.00 -10.10 -19.13
C ALA A 355 10.74 -9.02 -20.18
N GLU A 356 11.80 -8.35 -20.63
CA GLU A 356 11.77 -7.40 -21.74
C GLU A 356 11.14 -8.04 -22.99
N ASP A 357 10.40 -7.24 -23.75
CA ASP A 357 9.70 -7.69 -24.95
C ASP A 357 10.70 -7.90 -26.10
N GLY A 358 11.48 -8.99 -26.03
CA GLY A 358 12.50 -9.34 -27.03
C GLY A 358 12.83 -10.83 -27.17
N THR A 359 12.39 -11.69 -26.23
CA THR A 359 12.62 -13.14 -26.32
C THR A 359 11.33 -13.93 -26.09
N GLN A 360 11.00 -14.72 -27.12
CA GLN A 360 9.96 -15.75 -27.27
C GLN A 360 8.54 -15.52 -26.67
N SER A 361 7.57 -15.51 -27.60
CA SER A 361 6.13 -15.74 -27.43
C SER A 361 5.34 -14.73 -26.60
N SER A 362 5.02 -13.60 -27.23
CA SER A 362 4.13 -12.53 -26.75
C SER A 362 2.72 -12.99 -26.34
N TRP A 363 2.27 -14.18 -26.72
CA TRP A 363 0.91 -14.67 -26.44
C TRP A 363 0.84 -15.61 -25.22
N ARG A 364 1.90 -16.38 -24.91
CA ARG A 364 1.92 -17.23 -23.70
C ARG A 364 2.03 -16.41 -22.41
N LYS A 365 2.59 -15.19 -22.50
CA LYS A 365 2.70 -14.25 -21.38
C LYS A 365 1.34 -13.71 -20.89
N MET A 366 0.28 -13.84 -21.70
CA MET A 366 -1.05 -13.26 -21.46
C MET A 366 -2.02 -14.15 -20.66
N LEU A 367 -1.64 -15.37 -20.27
CA LEU A 367 -2.61 -16.34 -19.71
C LEU A 367 -2.74 -16.31 -18.18
N VAL A 368 -2.02 -15.44 -17.47
CA VAL A 368 -2.05 -15.37 -16.00
C VAL A 368 -2.45 -13.96 -15.57
N PRO A 369 -3.71 -13.74 -15.15
CA PRO A 369 -4.21 -12.43 -14.74
C PRO A 369 -3.35 -11.72 -13.69
N GLU A 370 -2.75 -12.46 -12.77
CA GLU A 370 -1.88 -11.94 -11.71
C GLU A 370 -0.55 -11.41 -12.25
N ALA A 371 -0.01 -12.03 -13.31
CA ALA A 371 1.18 -11.51 -14.00
C ALA A 371 0.87 -10.18 -14.70
N VAL A 372 -0.34 -10.04 -15.24
CA VAL A 372 -0.83 -8.77 -15.80
C VAL A 372 -0.97 -7.70 -14.71
N VAL A 373 -1.46 -8.06 -13.53
CA VAL A 373 -1.52 -7.16 -12.36
C VAL A 373 -0.11 -6.72 -11.95
N LEU A 374 0.83 -7.65 -11.78
CA LEU A 374 2.21 -7.34 -11.40
C LEU A 374 2.90 -6.43 -12.43
N ARG A 375 2.80 -6.75 -13.73
CA ARG A 375 3.32 -5.91 -14.82
C ARG A 375 2.69 -4.53 -14.81
N SER A 376 1.38 -4.43 -14.59
CA SER A 376 0.66 -3.14 -14.54
C SER A 376 1.14 -2.28 -13.37
N ILE A 377 1.35 -2.88 -12.19
CA ILE A 377 1.89 -2.21 -11.00
C ILE A 377 3.29 -1.65 -11.29
N LEU A 378 4.17 -2.45 -11.90
CA LEU A 378 5.56 -2.06 -12.15
C LEU A 378 5.72 -1.12 -13.36
N SER A 379 4.73 -1.05 -14.26
CA SER A 379 4.79 -0.20 -15.46
C SER A 379 4.81 1.31 -15.19
N GLY A 380 4.41 1.74 -13.98
CA GLY A 380 4.22 3.16 -13.64
C GLY A 380 3.05 3.85 -14.35
N LEU A 381 2.16 3.09 -14.99
CA LEU A 381 0.99 3.61 -15.71
C LEU A 381 -0.27 3.74 -14.84
N ILE A 382 -0.33 3.03 -13.71
CA ILE A 382 -1.43 3.16 -12.76
C ILE A 382 -1.30 4.52 -12.06
N ARG A 383 -2.43 5.23 -11.92
CA ARG A 383 -2.52 6.52 -11.21
C ARG A 383 -3.74 6.53 -10.31
N GLY A 384 -3.77 7.47 -9.37
CA GLY A 384 -4.92 7.77 -8.56
C GLY A 384 -5.48 9.15 -8.87
N ASP A 385 -6.75 9.31 -8.58
CA ASP A 385 -7.47 10.57 -8.55
C ASP A 385 -8.26 10.62 -7.23
N TRP A 386 -8.16 11.73 -6.50
CA TRP A 386 -8.76 11.87 -5.17
C TRP A 386 -10.28 11.65 -5.18
N GLU A 387 -10.96 11.96 -6.29
CA GLU A 387 -12.40 11.81 -6.44
C GLU A 387 -12.76 10.48 -7.11
N LYS A 388 -12.13 10.17 -8.23
CA LYS A 388 -12.47 9.04 -9.10
C LYS A 388 -11.86 7.70 -8.67
N GLY A 389 -10.85 7.71 -7.81
CA GLY A 389 -10.15 6.49 -7.38
C GLY A 389 -9.03 6.08 -8.33
N ILE A 390 -8.83 4.77 -8.53
CA ILE A 390 -7.76 4.26 -9.40
C ILE A 390 -8.10 4.49 -10.87
N ILE A 391 -7.18 5.15 -11.58
CA ILE A 391 -7.23 5.40 -13.02
C ILE A 391 -6.36 4.37 -13.74
N LEU A 392 -6.95 3.73 -14.74
CA LEU A 392 -6.32 2.65 -15.53
C LEU A 392 -6.21 2.99 -17.02
N ASP A 393 -6.58 4.20 -17.44
CA ASP A 393 -6.84 4.53 -18.85
C ASP A 393 -5.62 4.35 -19.76
N ASP A 394 -4.43 4.64 -19.23
CA ASP A 394 -3.15 4.53 -19.92
C ASP A 394 -2.64 3.08 -20.03
N LEU A 395 -3.29 2.11 -19.38
CA LEU A 395 -2.93 0.72 -19.52
C LEU A 395 -3.39 0.15 -20.88
N PRO A 396 -2.67 -0.85 -21.43
CA PRO A 396 -3.13 -1.61 -22.59
C PRO A 396 -4.55 -2.18 -22.38
N VAL A 397 -5.33 -2.30 -23.45
CA VAL A 397 -6.74 -2.73 -23.39
C VAL A 397 -6.92 -4.03 -22.61
N VAL A 398 -6.07 -5.03 -22.87
CA VAL A 398 -6.12 -6.32 -22.18
C VAL A 398 -5.86 -6.17 -20.68
N ALA A 399 -4.86 -5.37 -20.29
CA ALA A 399 -4.57 -5.08 -18.88
C ALA A 399 -5.76 -4.38 -18.20
N LYS A 400 -6.39 -3.41 -18.85
CA LYS A 400 -7.60 -2.75 -18.34
C LYS A 400 -8.74 -3.74 -18.09
N VAL A 401 -8.99 -4.66 -19.02
CA VAL A 401 -10.04 -5.68 -18.88
C VAL A 401 -9.75 -6.59 -17.69
N VAL A 402 -8.52 -7.09 -17.57
CA VAL A 402 -8.10 -7.95 -16.46
C VAL A 402 -8.23 -7.25 -15.12
N LEU A 403 -7.71 -6.03 -14.98
CA LEU A 403 -7.78 -5.28 -13.73
C LEU A 403 -9.24 -4.93 -13.38
N LYS A 404 -10.07 -4.50 -14.33
CA LYS A 404 -11.51 -4.24 -14.08
C LYS A 404 -12.24 -5.49 -13.62
N ALA A 405 -12.01 -6.64 -14.24
CA ALA A 405 -12.60 -7.91 -13.81
C ALA A 405 -12.14 -8.30 -12.40
N ALA A 406 -10.85 -8.09 -12.10
CA ALA A 406 -10.28 -8.35 -10.79
C ALA A 406 -10.88 -7.48 -9.67
N LEU A 407 -11.08 -6.19 -9.95
CA LEU A 407 -11.71 -5.24 -9.03
C LEU A 407 -13.19 -5.56 -8.81
N ALA A 408 -13.93 -5.90 -9.88
CA ALA A 408 -15.35 -6.26 -9.82
C ALA A 408 -15.65 -7.61 -9.14
N GLY A 409 -14.63 -8.39 -8.77
CA GLY A 409 -14.81 -9.72 -8.17
C GLY A 409 -15.39 -10.77 -9.12
N ARG A 410 -15.45 -10.51 -10.43
CA ARG A 410 -16.00 -11.43 -11.44
C ARG A 410 -14.91 -12.43 -11.86
N SER A 411 -14.78 -13.54 -11.14
CA SER A 411 -13.81 -14.61 -11.46
C SER A 411 -14.17 -15.42 -12.72
N LYS A 412 -15.43 -15.42 -13.16
CA LYS A 412 -15.88 -16.19 -14.33
C LYS A 412 -15.24 -15.75 -15.66
N LEU A 413 -14.92 -14.46 -15.82
CA LEU A 413 -14.22 -13.96 -17.02
C LEU A 413 -12.74 -14.37 -17.05
N MET A 414 -12.14 -14.67 -15.89
CA MET A 414 -10.77 -15.19 -15.80
C MET A 414 -10.72 -16.68 -16.21
N LYS A 415 -11.76 -17.46 -15.88
CA LYS A 415 -11.86 -18.89 -16.26
C LYS A 415 -12.13 -19.13 -17.75
N SER A 416 -12.76 -18.18 -18.45
CA SER A 416 -13.00 -18.29 -19.90
C SER A 416 -11.72 -18.20 -20.73
N PHE A 417 -10.64 -17.60 -20.19
CA PHE A 417 -9.33 -17.61 -20.84
C PHE A 417 -8.58 -18.94 -20.63
N GLU A 418 -8.93 -19.73 -19.61
CA GLU A 418 -8.31 -21.05 -19.36
C GLU A 418 -8.80 -22.14 -20.34
N HIS A 419 -10.02 -22.02 -20.87
CA HIS A 419 -10.65 -23.08 -21.69
C HIS A 419 -10.47 -22.91 -23.21
N GLY A 420 -9.79 -21.84 -23.67
CA GLY A 420 -9.58 -21.56 -25.10
C GLY A 420 -8.29 -22.16 -25.70
N GLY A 421 -7.50 -22.92 -24.94
CA GLY A 421 -6.11 -23.23 -25.28
C GLY A 421 -5.72 -24.72 -25.28
N ILE A 422 -6.67 -25.66 -25.35
CA ILE A 422 -6.36 -27.08 -25.54
C ILE A 422 -7.18 -27.59 -26.72
N MET A 423 -6.72 -27.29 -27.95
CA MET A 423 -7.04 -28.17 -29.07
C MET A 423 -6.16 -29.41 -28.93
N ASN A 424 -6.81 -30.52 -28.57
CA ASN A 424 -6.25 -31.86 -28.59
C ASN A 424 -5.69 -32.16 -30.00
N ASN A 425 -4.37 -32.15 -30.17
CA ASN A 425 -3.74 -32.89 -31.26
C ASN A 425 -3.75 -34.37 -30.89
N ARG A 426 -4.83 -35.07 -31.25
CA ARG A 426 -4.76 -36.51 -31.50
C ARG A 426 -4.86 -36.72 -33.00
N ALA A 427 -3.74 -37.13 -33.59
CA ALA A 427 -3.65 -37.57 -34.97
C ALA A 427 -4.55 -38.81 -35.19
N PRO A 428 -5.17 -38.97 -36.36
CA PRO A 428 -5.93 -40.15 -36.71
C PRO A 428 -4.96 -41.26 -37.15
N HIS A 429 -5.00 -42.40 -36.47
CA HIS A 429 -4.43 -43.64 -37.01
C HIS A 429 -5.58 -44.53 -37.49
N ASP A 430 -5.66 -44.66 -38.81
CA ASP A 430 -6.53 -45.60 -39.50
C ASP A 430 -5.91 -47.00 -39.58
N THR A 431 -6.74 -47.97 -39.22
CA THR A 431 -6.96 -49.32 -39.78
C THR A 431 -5.79 -50.21 -40.22
N ASN A 432 -5.68 -51.36 -39.56
CA ASN A 432 -5.72 -52.74 -40.10
C ASN A 432 -5.11 -53.68 -39.04
N SER A 433 -5.49 -54.94 -38.82
CA SER A 433 -6.54 -55.83 -39.31
C SER A 433 -6.30 -57.17 -38.58
N LEU A 434 -7.35 -57.98 -38.42
CA LEU A 434 -7.32 -59.45 -38.34
C LEU A 434 -6.95 -60.16 -37.01
N ASP A 435 -8.02 -60.65 -36.38
CA ASP A 435 -8.42 -62.08 -36.35
C ASP A 435 -8.12 -62.95 -35.11
N ARG A 436 -9.16 -63.77 -34.83
CA ARG A 436 -9.23 -65.05 -34.10
C ARG A 436 -9.12 -65.15 -32.57
N ARG A 437 -10.32 -65.38 -31.99
CA ARG A 437 -10.74 -66.60 -31.25
C ARG A 437 -9.74 -67.21 -30.25
N SER A 438 -10.11 -67.28 -28.97
CA SER A 438 -10.69 -68.49 -28.33
C SER A 438 -10.49 -68.57 -26.80
N ARG A 439 -11.60 -68.89 -26.11
CA ARG A 439 -11.79 -69.86 -25.02
C ARG A 439 -10.68 -70.12 -23.96
N LYS A 440 -11.18 -70.11 -22.71
CA LYS A 440 -11.08 -71.14 -21.62
C LYS A 440 -10.14 -70.86 -20.41
N LYS A 441 -10.83 -70.82 -19.25
CA LYS A 441 -10.65 -71.58 -18.00
C LYS A 441 -9.44 -71.33 -17.07
N ARG A 442 -9.82 -71.18 -15.78
CA ARG A 442 -9.20 -71.67 -14.52
C ARG A 442 -7.79 -71.11 -14.24
N THR A 443 -7.49 -70.57 -13.08
CA THR A 443 -7.75 -71.02 -11.69
C THR A 443 -7.81 -69.83 -10.76
#